data_AF-A0AAX0WM05-F1
#
_entry.id   AF-A0AAX0WM05-F1
#
_cell.length_a   1.000
_cell.length_b   1.000
_cell.length_c   1.000
_cell.angle_alpha   90.00
_cell.angle_beta   90.00
_cell.angle_gamma   90.00
#
_symmetry.space_group_name_H-M   'P 1'
#
loop_
_entity.id
_entity.type
_entity.pdbx_description
1 polymer ?
#
loop_
_entity_poly.entity_id
_entity_poly.type
_entity_poly.pdbx_seq_one_letter_code
_entity_poly.pdbx_strand_id
1 'polypeptide(L)'
;MTESYLREPSLYWIFRAISLQSLPMDRIRVYTGGVASCNGYLFKTRDNAYVAVDAPSGFADWIYSKKPDIIITDLLITHQHFDHVEDACRMRQIFDCRIHAGQPYNESLTLEKMARDAWGLPLNVQPFVVDEILTPDIHTANWGGLLWHLHQVPGHSPDSIVYDLPDEGIMFTGDVIFAGSIGRTDLPGGNLRLLKQGIEKKVLNQPATTMIFPGHGPYTNVKNELLTNPFIS
;
A
#
# COMPACT_ATOMS: atom_id res chain seq x y z
N MET A 1 -64.44 -23.13 8.75
CA MET A 1 -64.03 -21.73 8.94
C MET A 1 -63.10 -21.73 10.14
N THR A 2 -61.81 -22.03 9.92
CA THR A 2 -60.70 -21.04 9.75
C THR A 2 -60.49 -20.26 11.05
N GLU A 3 -59.35 -20.23 11.72
CA GLU A 3 -57.97 -20.04 11.23
C GLU A 3 -56.92 -20.64 12.19
N SER A 4 -55.84 -21.15 11.60
CA SER A 4 -54.58 -21.54 12.24
C SER A 4 -53.55 -20.42 12.04
N TYR A 5 -53.04 -19.81 13.10
CA TYR A 5 -51.87 -18.93 13.03
C TYR A 5 -50.59 -19.77 13.16
N LEU A 6 -50.02 -20.14 12.02
CA LEU A 6 -48.63 -20.58 11.92
C LEU A 6 -47.73 -19.34 11.93
N ARG A 7 -46.72 -19.36 12.79
CA ARG A 7 -45.63 -18.38 12.80
C ARG A 7 -44.75 -18.60 11.57
N GLU A 8 -44.58 -17.57 10.76
CA GLU A 8 -43.55 -17.58 9.70
C GLU A 8 -42.15 -17.30 10.28
N PRO A 9 -41.09 -17.97 9.78
CA PRO A 9 -39.72 -17.55 10.04
C PRO A 9 -39.35 -16.34 9.18
N SER A 10 -38.68 -15.36 9.77
CA SER A 10 -38.17 -14.15 9.11
C SER A 10 -37.24 -14.48 7.93
N LEU A 11 -37.65 -14.04 6.73
CA LEU A 11 -36.90 -14.09 5.47
C LEU A 11 -35.76 -13.06 5.42
N TYR A 12 -34.83 -13.11 6.38
CA TYR A 12 -33.64 -12.26 6.41
C TYR A 12 -32.37 -12.99 5.96
N TRP A 13 -32.46 -13.88 4.97
CA TRP A 13 -31.29 -14.55 4.38
C TRP A 13 -31.55 -14.95 2.93
N ILE A 14 -31.67 -13.99 2.01
CA ILE A 14 -31.84 -14.30 0.59
C ILE A 14 -31.04 -13.33 -0.29
N PHE A 15 -30.03 -13.90 -0.95
CA PHE A 15 -29.21 -13.42 -2.08
C PHE A 15 -28.31 -12.19 -1.86
N ARG A 16 -27.12 -12.39 -1.28
CA ARG A 16 -25.92 -11.75 -1.88
C ARG A 16 -25.69 -12.43 -3.22
N ALA A 17 -26.15 -11.79 -4.30
CA ALA A 17 -25.71 -12.13 -5.63
C ALA A 17 -24.18 -12.14 -5.60
N ILE A 18 -23.60 -13.30 -5.91
CA ILE A 18 -22.17 -13.41 -6.24
C ILE A 18 -22.04 -12.65 -7.55
N SER A 19 -21.85 -11.34 -7.43
CA SER A 19 -21.34 -10.53 -8.52
C SER A 19 -20.06 -11.22 -8.95
N LEU A 20 -19.97 -11.57 -10.23
CA LEU A 20 -18.70 -11.82 -10.91
C LEU A 20 -17.89 -10.53 -10.83
N GLN A 21 -17.35 -10.21 -9.65
CA GLN A 21 -16.38 -9.15 -9.50
C GLN A 21 -15.16 -9.65 -10.26
N SER A 22 -14.88 -8.98 -11.39
CA SER A 22 -13.56 -8.96 -12.00
C SER A 22 -12.50 -8.91 -10.90
N LEU A 23 -11.47 -9.75 -10.99
CA LEU A 23 -10.37 -9.75 -10.02
C LEU A 23 -9.88 -8.31 -9.81
N PRO A 24 -9.51 -7.90 -8.57
CA PRO A 24 -9.02 -6.55 -8.27
C PRO A 24 -7.82 -6.13 -9.16
N MET A 25 -7.14 -7.10 -9.78
CA MET A 25 -6.09 -6.87 -10.78
C MET A 25 -6.51 -5.94 -11.92
N ASP A 26 -7.76 -5.97 -12.37
CA ASP A 26 -8.22 -5.09 -13.45
C ASP A 26 -8.27 -3.61 -13.02
N ARG A 27 -8.29 -3.35 -11.71
CA ARG A 27 -8.31 -2.03 -11.09
C ARG A 27 -6.93 -1.53 -10.65
N ILE A 28 -5.92 -2.39 -10.65
CA ILE A 28 -4.55 -2.01 -10.25
C ILE A 28 -3.72 -1.80 -11.52
N ARG A 29 -2.95 -0.72 -11.55
CA ARG A 29 -1.85 -0.52 -12.49
C ARG A 29 -0.57 -0.32 -11.69
N VAL A 30 0.52 -0.87 -12.19
CA VAL A 30 1.84 -0.73 -11.57
C VAL A 30 2.79 -0.07 -12.55
N TYR A 31 3.58 0.85 -12.01
CA TYR A 31 4.77 1.40 -12.64
C TYR A 31 5.97 0.95 -11.83
N THR A 32 6.97 0.39 -12.48
CA THR A 32 8.22 -0.02 -11.83
C THR A 32 9.34 0.85 -12.36
N GLY A 33 9.97 1.65 -11.50
CA GLY A 33 10.92 2.68 -11.93
C GLY A 33 11.88 3.14 -10.86
N GLY A 34 12.60 4.22 -11.16
CA GLY A 34 13.71 4.70 -10.35
C GLY A 34 14.91 3.76 -10.29
N VAL A 35 15.95 4.20 -9.60
CA VAL A 35 17.23 3.47 -9.49
C VAL A 35 17.12 2.14 -8.74
N ALA A 36 16.07 1.98 -7.94
CA ALA A 36 15.81 0.76 -7.16
C ALA A 36 14.75 -0.16 -7.79
N SER A 37 14.16 0.20 -8.94
CA SER A 37 13.03 -0.56 -9.52
C SER A 37 11.84 -0.70 -8.55
N CYS A 38 11.51 0.40 -7.86
CA CYS A 38 10.39 0.47 -6.94
C CYS A 38 9.05 0.51 -7.71
N ASN A 39 8.04 -0.14 -7.14
CA ASN A 39 6.67 -0.23 -7.64
C ASN A 39 5.82 0.92 -7.09
N GLY A 40 5.35 1.80 -7.97
CA GLY A 40 4.25 2.73 -7.70
C GLY A 40 2.93 2.16 -8.22
N TYR A 41 1.89 2.19 -7.39
CA TYR A 41 0.59 1.61 -7.73
C TYR A 41 -0.48 2.67 -7.94
N LEU A 42 -1.31 2.48 -8.97
CA LEU A 42 -2.58 3.18 -9.15
C LEU A 42 -3.73 2.21 -8.96
N PHE A 43 -4.54 2.46 -7.93
CA PHE A 43 -5.74 1.68 -7.66
C PHE A 43 -7.00 2.46 -8.05
N LYS A 44 -7.74 1.95 -9.03
CA LYS A 44 -9.01 2.53 -9.49
C LYS A 44 -10.09 2.31 -8.43
N THR A 45 -10.62 3.39 -7.88
CA THR A 45 -11.68 3.34 -6.86
C THR A 45 -13.05 3.57 -7.46
N ARG A 46 -13.16 4.46 -8.45
CA ARG A 46 -14.38 4.73 -9.23
C ARG A 46 -14.01 5.09 -10.67
N ASP A 47 -15.00 5.41 -11.49
CA ASP A 47 -14.73 5.89 -12.84
C ASP A 47 -13.89 7.17 -12.82
N ASN A 48 -12.74 7.08 -13.46
CA ASN A 48 -11.71 8.10 -13.55
C ASN A 48 -11.06 8.55 -12.22
N ALA A 49 -11.37 7.93 -11.08
CA ALA A 49 -10.81 8.27 -9.78
C ALA A 49 -9.93 7.14 -9.20
N TYR A 50 -8.77 7.52 -8.70
CA TYR A 50 -7.70 6.62 -8.27
C TYR A 50 -7.09 7.06 -6.95
N VAL A 51 -6.57 6.07 -6.22
CA VAL A 51 -5.63 6.27 -5.11
C VAL A 51 -4.29 5.74 -5.56
N ALA A 52 -3.23 6.52 -5.32
CA ALA A 52 -1.86 6.13 -5.59
C ALA A 52 -1.23 5.54 -4.31
N VAL A 53 -0.34 4.55 -4.47
CA VAL A 53 0.47 4.01 -3.37
C VAL A 53 1.93 4.03 -3.79
N ASP A 54 2.75 4.73 -3.01
CA ASP A 54 4.13 5.10 -3.29
C ASP A 54 4.32 5.86 -4.63
N ALA A 55 5.39 6.63 -4.71
CA ALA A 55 5.71 7.51 -5.83
C ALA A 55 7.20 7.43 -6.19
N PRO A 56 7.62 6.32 -6.84
CA PRO A 56 8.98 6.21 -7.34
C PRO A 56 9.26 7.17 -8.48
N SER A 57 10.54 7.43 -8.75
CA SER A 57 11.00 8.32 -9.82
C SER A 57 10.35 8.00 -11.16
N GLY A 58 9.71 9.00 -11.78
CA GLY A 58 9.05 8.89 -13.09
C GLY A 58 7.60 8.40 -13.05
N PHE A 59 7.07 8.08 -11.87
CA PHE A 59 5.69 7.64 -11.71
C PHE A 59 4.69 8.72 -12.14
N ALA A 60 4.86 9.97 -11.70
CA ALA A 60 3.92 11.04 -11.98
C ALA A 60 3.82 11.33 -13.49
N ASP A 61 4.97 11.35 -14.17
CA ASP A 61 5.05 11.55 -15.62
C ASP A 61 4.47 10.36 -16.40
N TRP A 62 4.70 9.13 -15.92
CA TRP A 62 4.09 7.94 -16.50
C TRP A 62 2.57 8.03 -16.45
N ILE A 63 1.99 8.38 -15.31
CA ILE A 63 0.55 8.57 -15.14
C ILE A 63 0.04 9.63 -16.12
N TYR A 64 0.64 10.83 -16.08
CA TYR A 64 0.22 11.97 -16.89
C TYR A 64 0.28 11.65 -18.39
N SER A 65 1.30 10.91 -18.84
CA SER A 65 1.46 10.51 -20.24
C SER A 65 0.37 9.55 -20.73
N LYS A 66 -0.24 8.76 -19.82
CA LYS A 66 -1.30 7.80 -20.16
C LYS A 66 -2.67 8.41 -20.06
N LYS A 67 -2.88 9.28 -19.06
CA LYS A 67 -4.18 9.85 -18.77
C LYS A 67 -4.05 11.21 -18.05
N PRO A 68 -3.93 12.32 -18.77
CA PRO A 68 -3.72 13.64 -18.16
C PRO A 68 -4.96 14.16 -17.41
N ASP A 69 -6.15 13.64 -17.70
CA ASP A 69 -7.42 13.98 -17.06
C ASP A 69 -7.81 13.02 -15.92
N ILE A 70 -6.88 12.17 -15.48
CA ILE A 70 -7.09 11.25 -14.36
C ILE A 70 -7.24 12.02 -13.05
N ILE A 71 -8.12 11.55 -12.17
CA ILE A 71 -8.27 12.10 -10.82
C ILE A 71 -7.52 11.18 -9.86
N ILE A 72 -6.46 11.71 -9.24
CA ILE A 72 -5.78 11.04 -8.12
C ILE A 72 -6.13 11.81 -6.87
N THR A 73 -6.94 11.20 -5.99
CA THR A 73 -7.42 11.89 -4.80
C THR A 73 -6.36 11.90 -3.69
N ASP A 74 -5.68 10.77 -3.54
CA ASP A 74 -4.79 10.48 -2.43
C ASP A 74 -3.54 9.74 -2.92
N LEU A 75 -2.39 10.11 -2.37
CA LEU A 75 -1.13 9.38 -2.43
C LEU A 75 -0.82 8.83 -1.04
N LEU A 76 -0.81 7.52 -0.93
CA LEU A 76 -0.49 6.80 0.30
C LEU A 76 0.98 6.38 0.25
N ILE A 77 1.76 6.82 1.22
CA ILE A 77 3.18 6.46 1.34
C ILE A 77 3.30 5.32 2.34
N THR A 78 3.85 4.18 1.90
CA THR A 78 4.07 3.01 2.77
C THR A 78 5.17 3.28 3.77
N HIS A 79 6.24 3.94 3.33
CA HIS A 79 7.34 4.44 4.13
C HIS A 79 8.16 5.44 3.31
N GLN A 80 8.97 6.25 3.98
CA GLN A 80 9.59 7.40 3.32
C GLN A 80 10.92 7.18 2.62
N HIS A 81 11.46 5.96 2.51
CA HIS A 81 12.71 5.76 1.78
C HIS A 81 12.66 6.37 0.38
N PHE A 82 13.78 6.96 -0.07
CA PHE A 82 13.86 7.84 -1.23
C PHE A 82 13.18 7.27 -2.48
N ASP A 83 13.31 5.97 -2.72
CA ASP A 83 12.78 5.29 -3.89
C ASP A 83 11.25 5.15 -3.88
N HIS A 84 10.61 5.33 -2.73
CA HIS A 84 9.15 5.34 -2.57
C HIS A 84 8.55 6.75 -2.64
N VAL A 85 9.36 7.81 -2.55
CA VAL A 85 8.85 9.19 -2.41
C VAL A 85 9.47 10.19 -3.37
N GLU A 86 10.35 9.77 -4.27
CA GLU A 86 11.07 10.67 -5.18
C GLU A 86 10.11 11.57 -6.00
N ASP A 87 8.97 11.01 -6.44
CA ASP A 87 7.94 11.73 -7.18
C ASP A 87 6.82 12.30 -6.28
N ALA A 88 6.86 12.14 -4.95
CA ALA A 88 5.74 12.53 -4.07
C ALA A 88 5.39 14.03 -4.19
N CYS A 89 6.38 14.91 -4.22
CA CYS A 89 6.17 16.34 -4.45
C CYS A 89 5.55 16.61 -5.84
N ARG A 90 6.03 15.89 -6.86
CA ARG A 90 5.56 16.01 -8.25
C ARG A 90 4.13 15.52 -8.42
N MET A 91 3.76 14.44 -7.74
CA MET A 91 2.39 13.91 -7.69
C MET A 91 1.40 14.98 -7.23
N ARG A 92 1.73 15.72 -6.17
CA ARG A 92 0.90 16.85 -5.74
C ARG A 92 0.86 17.98 -6.76
N GLN A 93 2.00 18.35 -7.35
CA GLN A 93 2.06 19.44 -8.32
C GLN A 93 1.21 19.18 -9.58
N ILE A 94 1.16 17.93 -10.04
CA ILE A 94 0.44 17.56 -11.27
C ILE A 94 -1.03 17.25 -10.99
N PHE A 95 -1.32 16.52 -9.90
CA PHE A 95 -2.66 15.95 -9.67
C PHE A 95 -3.42 16.59 -8.49
N ASP A 96 -2.78 17.49 -7.74
CA ASP A 96 -3.34 18.10 -6.51
C ASP A 96 -3.82 17.07 -5.48
N CYS A 97 -3.20 15.88 -5.46
CA CYS A 97 -3.54 14.81 -4.54
C CYS A 97 -3.08 15.13 -3.10
N ARG A 98 -3.83 14.64 -2.11
CA ARG A 98 -3.41 14.66 -0.71
C ARG A 98 -2.38 13.58 -0.44
N ILE A 99 -1.37 13.88 0.37
CA ILE A 99 -0.29 12.94 0.73
C ILE A 99 -0.50 12.47 2.17
N HIS A 100 -0.48 11.16 2.37
CA HIS A 100 -0.66 10.50 3.66
C HIS A 100 0.54 9.60 3.96
N ALA A 101 1.12 9.71 5.15
CA ALA A 101 2.33 8.97 5.53
C ALA A 101 2.39 8.78 7.05
N GLY A 102 3.20 7.83 7.53
CA GLY A 102 3.36 7.58 8.97
C GLY A 102 4.11 8.68 9.74
N GLN A 103 4.82 9.57 9.03
CA GLN A 103 5.63 10.65 9.59
C GLN A 103 5.62 11.87 8.64
N PRO A 104 5.93 13.08 9.12
CA PRO A 104 6.22 14.21 8.23
C PRO A 104 7.49 13.94 7.41
N TYR A 105 7.65 14.67 6.29
CA TYR A 105 8.90 14.63 5.51
C TYR A 105 10.12 14.89 6.38
N ASN A 106 11.12 14.00 6.28
CA ASN A 106 12.36 14.11 7.05
C ASN A 106 13.53 13.45 6.30
N GLU A 107 14.55 14.24 5.93
CA GLU A 107 15.74 13.77 5.19
C GLU A 107 16.46 12.56 5.84
N SER A 108 16.38 12.42 7.16
CA SER A 108 17.00 11.30 7.87
C SER A 108 16.22 10.01 7.74
N LEU A 109 14.90 10.11 7.54
CA LEU A 109 14.01 8.96 7.34
C LEU A 109 13.97 8.55 5.86
N THR A 110 14.06 9.53 4.97
CA THR A 110 14.01 9.32 3.53
C THR A 110 15.34 8.85 2.94
N LEU A 111 16.42 8.96 3.72
CA LEU A 111 17.76 8.40 3.43
C LEU A 111 18.39 8.94 2.15
N GLU A 112 17.86 10.00 1.55
CA GLU A 112 18.36 10.56 0.29
C GLU A 112 19.79 11.10 0.45
N LYS A 113 20.14 11.65 1.62
CA LYS A 113 21.51 12.09 1.89
C LYS A 113 22.47 10.90 1.96
N MET A 114 22.08 9.82 2.65
CA MET A 114 22.87 8.59 2.70
C MET A 114 23.05 8.01 1.30
N ALA A 115 21.97 7.94 0.53
CA ALA A 115 21.98 7.38 -0.81
C ALA A 115 22.89 8.18 -1.78
N ARG A 116 22.88 9.51 -1.68
CA ARG A 116 23.82 10.37 -2.43
C ARG A 116 25.27 10.16 -1.98
N ASP A 117 25.54 10.28 -0.68
CA ASP A 117 26.90 10.35 -0.15
C ASP A 117 27.61 8.99 -0.12
N ALA A 118 26.89 7.92 0.22
CA ALA A 118 27.47 6.58 0.40
C ALA A 118 27.38 5.71 -0.85
N TRP A 119 26.36 5.90 -1.69
CA TRP A 119 26.13 5.08 -2.89
C TRP A 119 26.30 5.84 -4.21
N GLY A 120 26.52 7.16 -4.16
CA GLY A 120 26.74 7.98 -5.36
C GLY A 120 25.51 8.09 -6.25
N LEU A 121 24.31 7.86 -5.71
CA LEU A 121 23.08 7.89 -6.50
C LEU A 121 22.70 9.35 -6.82
N PRO A 122 22.35 9.68 -8.06
CA PRO A 122 21.99 11.03 -8.49
C PRO A 122 20.55 11.39 -8.09
N LEU A 123 20.23 11.28 -6.80
CA LEU A 123 18.87 11.41 -6.27
C LEU A 123 18.56 12.84 -5.84
N ASN A 124 17.33 13.27 -6.12
CA ASN A 124 16.82 14.56 -5.69
C ASN A 124 15.36 14.43 -5.21
N VAL A 125 15.18 13.91 -4.00
CA VAL A 125 13.86 13.92 -3.36
C VAL A 125 13.52 15.37 -3.00
N GLN A 126 12.49 15.92 -3.65
CA GLN A 126 11.99 17.24 -3.30
C GLN A 126 11.17 17.14 -2.00
N PRO A 127 11.40 18.03 -1.02
CA PRO A 127 10.56 18.09 0.18
C PRO A 127 9.08 18.21 -0.17
N PHE A 128 8.24 17.49 0.55
CA PHE A 128 6.79 17.48 0.38
C PHE A 128 6.07 17.64 1.72
N VAL A 129 4.82 18.08 1.67
CA VAL A 129 3.97 18.22 2.84
C VAL A 129 3.04 17.01 2.93
N VAL A 130 3.05 16.36 4.08
CA VAL A 130 2.10 15.30 4.43
C VAL A 130 0.86 15.97 5.02
N ASP A 131 -0.30 15.80 4.38
CA ASP A 131 -1.56 16.40 4.81
C ASP A 131 -2.14 15.70 6.05
N GLU A 132 -1.87 14.41 6.20
CA GLU A 132 -2.30 13.60 7.34
C GLU A 132 -1.19 12.64 7.77
N ILE A 133 -0.77 12.77 9.03
CA ILE A 133 0.19 11.84 9.64
C ILE A 133 -0.60 10.67 10.21
N LEU A 134 -0.35 9.48 9.65
CA LEU A 134 -1.04 8.24 10.00
C LEU A 134 -0.40 7.60 11.23
N THR A 135 -0.72 8.17 12.39
CA THR A 135 -0.19 7.72 13.69
C THR A 135 -0.67 6.31 14.06
N PRO A 136 0.00 5.60 14.97
CA PRO A 136 -0.34 4.21 15.31
C PRO A 136 -1.75 3.98 15.89
N ASP A 137 -2.42 5.01 16.39
CA ASP A 137 -3.81 5.00 16.86
C ASP A 137 -4.84 5.09 15.73
N ILE A 138 -4.41 5.45 14.51
CA ILE A 138 -5.24 5.44 13.32
C ILE A 138 -5.17 4.05 12.69
N HIS A 139 -6.26 3.29 12.82
CA HIS A 139 -6.36 1.92 12.31
C HIS A 139 -7.12 1.81 10.99
N THR A 140 -7.91 2.82 10.64
CA THR A 140 -8.71 2.83 9.41
C THR A 140 -8.86 4.24 8.85
N ALA A 141 -8.91 4.38 7.53
CA ALA A 141 -9.17 5.63 6.83
C ALA A 141 -10.03 5.38 5.58
N ASN A 142 -10.70 6.43 5.09
CA ASN A 142 -11.51 6.35 3.88
C ASN A 142 -10.86 7.13 2.73
N TRP A 143 -10.41 6.42 1.70
CA TRP A 143 -9.83 7.02 0.49
C TRP A 143 -10.48 6.46 -0.76
N GLY A 144 -10.79 7.33 -1.72
CA GLY A 144 -11.57 6.97 -2.91
C GLY A 144 -12.95 6.34 -2.62
N GLY A 145 -13.48 6.54 -1.40
CA GLY A 145 -14.74 5.95 -0.96
C GLY A 145 -14.67 4.47 -0.58
N LEU A 146 -13.47 3.95 -0.28
CA LEU A 146 -13.21 2.61 0.22
C LEU A 146 -12.62 2.70 1.63
N LEU A 147 -12.92 1.72 2.48
CA LEU A 147 -12.39 1.63 3.84
C LEU A 147 -11.04 0.89 3.81
N TRP A 148 -9.97 1.61 4.09
CA TRP A 148 -8.63 1.06 4.19
C TRP A 148 -8.31 0.75 5.65
N HIS A 149 -7.71 -0.40 5.88
CA HIS A 149 -7.15 -0.81 7.15
C HIS A 149 -5.65 -0.50 7.15
N LEU A 150 -5.16 0.10 8.22
CA LEU A 150 -3.79 0.53 8.36
C LEU A 150 -3.09 -0.34 9.40
N HIS A 151 -2.05 -1.05 8.96
CA HIS A 151 -1.22 -1.84 9.87
C HIS A 151 0.18 -1.23 9.96
N GLN A 152 0.51 -0.69 11.12
CA GLN A 152 1.89 -0.29 11.42
C GLN A 152 2.76 -1.54 11.52
N VAL A 153 3.74 -1.68 10.64
CA VAL A 153 4.65 -2.82 10.58
C VAL A 153 6.10 -2.31 10.52
N PRO A 154 6.59 -1.69 11.61
CA PRO A 154 7.94 -1.14 11.63
C PRO A 154 8.98 -2.26 11.60
N GLY A 155 10.19 -1.90 11.17
CA GLY A 155 11.36 -2.76 11.23
C GLY A 155 12.14 -2.81 9.93
N HIS A 156 11.49 -2.62 8.78
CA HIS A 156 12.21 -2.17 7.59
C HIS A 156 12.56 -0.68 7.73
N SER A 157 11.51 0.13 7.94
CA SER A 157 11.59 1.52 8.38
C SER A 157 10.77 1.72 9.65
N PRO A 158 11.06 2.72 10.51
CA PRO A 158 10.21 3.06 11.66
C PRO A 158 8.78 3.50 11.29
N ASP A 159 8.57 4.03 10.08
CA ASP A 159 7.29 4.56 9.60
C ASP A 159 6.53 3.62 8.65
N SER A 160 6.94 2.35 8.55
CA SER A 160 6.33 1.39 7.64
C SER A 160 4.87 1.09 7.97
N ILE A 161 4.00 1.33 6.99
CA ILE A 161 2.55 1.05 7.02
C ILE A 161 2.19 0.09 5.89
N VAL A 162 1.43 -0.95 6.22
CA VAL A 162 0.72 -1.78 5.26
C VAL A 162 -0.70 -1.23 5.08
N TYR A 163 -1.08 -0.98 3.84
CA TYR A 163 -2.42 -0.55 3.46
C TYR A 163 -3.24 -1.75 3.00
N ASP A 164 -4.24 -2.13 3.78
CA ASP A 164 -5.05 -3.33 3.59
C ASP A 164 -6.47 -2.97 3.17
N LEU A 165 -7.00 -3.66 2.16
CA LEU A 165 -8.37 -3.55 1.68
C LEU A 165 -9.02 -4.94 1.75
N PRO A 166 -9.56 -5.34 2.92
CA PRO A 166 -10.09 -6.69 3.11
C PRO A 166 -11.23 -7.04 2.15
N ASP A 167 -12.11 -6.07 1.86
CA ASP A 167 -13.23 -6.25 0.92
C ASP A 167 -12.78 -6.45 -0.53
N GLU A 168 -11.58 -6.00 -0.86
CA GLU A 168 -10.95 -6.18 -2.19
C GLU A 168 -9.99 -7.38 -2.20
N GLY A 169 -9.66 -7.94 -1.03
CA GLY A 169 -8.72 -9.05 -0.90
C GLY A 169 -7.28 -8.70 -1.29
N ILE A 170 -6.85 -7.45 -1.06
CA ILE A 170 -5.51 -6.96 -1.44
C ILE A 170 -4.83 -6.19 -0.29
N MET A 171 -3.51 -6.21 -0.27
CA MET A 171 -2.66 -5.38 0.59
C MET A 171 -1.52 -4.77 -0.21
N PHE A 172 -1.22 -3.49 0.03
CA PHE A 172 0.02 -2.84 -0.41
C PHE A 172 0.97 -2.80 0.77
N THR A 173 2.10 -3.51 0.67
CA THR A 173 2.96 -3.80 1.81
C THR A 173 4.24 -2.97 1.85
N GLY A 174 4.51 -2.16 0.82
CA GLY A 174 5.80 -1.52 0.65
C GLY A 174 6.92 -2.55 0.83
N ASP A 175 7.88 -2.20 1.66
CA ASP A 175 9.07 -3.04 1.90
C ASP A 175 8.95 -3.91 3.14
N VAL A 176 7.72 -4.27 3.54
CA VAL A 176 7.50 -5.20 4.65
C VAL A 176 7.78 -6.64 4.24
N ILE A 177 7.12 -7.11 3.18
CA ILE A 177 7.22 -8.49 2.68
C ILE A 177 7.20 -8.50 1.16
N PHE A 178 7.96 -9.42 0.58
CA PHE A 178 8.11 -9.61 -0.86
C PHE A 178 7.82 -11.07 -1.22
N ALA A 179 7.67 -11.36 -2.52
CA ALA A 179 7.60 -12.75 -2.99
C ALA A 179 8.86 -13.53 -2.60
N GLY A 180 8.75 -14.42 -1.59
CA GLY A 180 9.86 -15.22 -1.10
C GLY A 180 10.94 -14.45 -0.34
N SER A 181 10.68 -13.24 0.13
CA SER A 181 11.63 -12.44 0.92
C SER A 181 10.92 -11.45 1.86
N ILE A 182 11.69 -10.68 2.64
CA ILE A 182 11.21 -9.59 3.49
C ILE A 182 12.08 -8.34 3.31
N GLY A 183 11.61 -7.19 3.81
CA GLY A 183 12.41 -5.97 3.87
C GLY A 183 13.76 -6.16 4.54
N ARG A 184 14.80 -5.48 4.02
CA ARG A 184 16.08 -5.37 4.72
C ARG A 184 15.90 -4.59 6.02
N THR A 185 16.72 -4.86 7.03
CA THR A 185 16.58 -4.27 8.37
C THR A 185 17.88 -3.72 8.95
N ASP A 186 18.87 -3.52 8.08
CA ASP A 186 20.21 -3.04 8.39
C ASP A 186 20.40 -1.52 8.11
N LEU A 187 19.37 -0.86 7.57
CA LEU A 187 19.33 0.60 7.41
C LEU A 187 19.00 1.30 8.75
N PRO A 188 19.26 2.61 8.89
CA PRO A 188 18.91 3.36 10.10
C PRO A 188 17.44 3.18 10.50
N GLY A 189 17.20 2.81 11.78
CA GLY A 189 15.86 2.51 12.28
C GLY A 189 15.35 1.09 12.00
N GLY A 190 16.10 0.29 11.24
CA GLY A 190 15.77 -1.10 10.96
C GLY A 190 15.82 -2.02 12.18
N ASN A 191 14.93 -3.01 12.22
CA ASN A 191 14.81 -4.00 13.28
C ASN A 191 14.14 -5.29 12.78
N LEU A 192 14.94 -6.35 12.58
CA LEU A 192 14.46 -7.65 12.12
C LEU A 192 13.37 -8.25 13.00
N ARG A 193 13.52 -8.16 14.33
CA ARG A 193 12.54 -8.76 15.26
C ARG A 193 11.18 -8.10 15.13
N LEU A 194 11.15 -6.76 15.06
CA LEU A 194 9.90 -6.01 14.89
C LEU A 194 9.26 -6.31 13.54
N LEU A 195 10.06 -6.35 12.47
CA LEU A 195 9.56 -6.65 11.13
C LEU A 195 8.89 -8.03 11.08
N LYS A 196 9.59 -9.08 11.56
CA LYS A 196 9.04 -10.44 11.57
C LYS A 196 7.75 -10.54 12.40
N GLN A 197 7.73 -9.93 13.59
CA GLN A 197 6.54 -9.92 14.44
C GLN A 197 5.34 -9.21 13.78
N GLY A 198 5.60 -8.11 13.07
CA GLY A 198 4.56 -7.38 12.34
C GLY A 198 4.04 -8.18 11.15
N ILE A 199 4.93 -8.79 10.35
CA ILE A 199 4.56 -9.69 9.25
C ILE A 199 3.65 -10.82 9.74
N GLU A 200 4.05 -11.54 10.78
CA GLU A 200 3.27 -12.65 11.34
C GLU A 200 1.89 -12.20 11.80
N LYS A 201 1.82 -11.09 12.55
CA LYS A 201 0.56 -10.65 13.20
C LYS A 201 -0.40 -9.93 12.26
N LYS A 202 0.12 -9.22 11.26
CA LYS A 202 -0.65 -8.24 10.47
C LYS A 202 -0.81 -8.63 9.00
N VAL A 203 0.18 -9.33 8.44
CA VAL A 203 0.16 -9.72 7.03
C VAL A 203 -0.22 -11.19 6.88
N LEU A 204 0.47 -12.09 7.57
CA LEU A 204 0.25 -13.53 7.40
C LEU A 204 -0.98 -14.07 8.15
N ASN A 205 -1.52 -13.29 9.08
CA ASN A 205 -2.78 -13.60 9.77
C ASN A 205 -4.03 -13.26 8.93
N GLN A 206 -3.84 -12.71 7.73
CA GLN A 206 -4.92 -12.36 6.80
C GLN A 206 -5.39 -13.61 6.01
N PRO A 207 -6.55 -13.55 5.34
CA PRO A 207 -7.02 -14.68 4.53
C PRO A 207 -5.95 -15.15 3.53
N ALA A 208 -5.82 -16.47 3.37
CA ALA A 208 -4.80 -17.08 2.53
C ALA A 208 -4.83 -16.61 1.05
N THR A 209 -6.00 -16.17 0.57
CA THR A 209 -6.21 -15.64 -0.78
C THR A 209 -5.84 -14.17 -0.92
N THR A 210 -5.49 -13.47 0.16
CA THR A 210 -5.18 -12.04 0.11
C THR A 210 -3.93 -11.80 -0.71
N MET A 211 -4.06 -10.97 -1.74
CA MET A 211 -2.96 -10.61 -2.63
C MET A 211 -2.06 -9.57 -1.98
N ILE A 212 -0.76 -9.71 -2.16
CA ILE A 212 0.27 -8.84 -1.58
C ILE A 212 0.97 -8.11 -2.73
N PHE A 213 0.92 -6.78 -2.70
CA PHE A 213 1.54 -5.87 -3.65
C PHE A 213 2.74 -5.16 -2.99
N PRO A 214 3.97 -5.67 -3.20
CA PRO A 214 5.15 -5.15 -2.56
C PRO A 214 5.70 -3.87 -3.19
N GLY A 215 6.56 -3.18 -2.44
CA GLY A 215 7.39 -2.09 -2.95
C GLY A 215 8.34 -2.51 -4.06
N HIS A 216 8.83 -3.76 -4.06
CA HIS A 216 9.76 -4.28 -5.06
C HIS A 216 9.39 -5.68 -5.52
N GLY A 217 9.68 -5.98 -6.79
CA GLY A 217 9.47 -7.31 -7.36
C GLY A 217 8.00 -7.63 -7.65
N PRO A 218 7.68 -8.92 -7.92
CA PRO A 218 6.33 -9.33 -8.30
C PRO A 218 5.39 -9.41 -7.09
N TYR A 219 4.08 -9.31 -7.36
CA TYR A 219 3.06 -9.59 -6.36
C TYR A 219 3.07 -11.07 -5.93
N THR A 220 2.52 -11.33 -4.75
CA THR A 220 2.34 -12.68 -4.19
C THR A 220 0.99 -12.77 -3.46
N ASN A 221 0.78 -13.78 -2.63
CA ASN A 221 -0.36 -13.86 -1.72
C ASN A 221 0.04 -14.51 -0.39
N VAL A 222 -0.80 -14.34 0.62
CA VAL A 222 -0.55 -14.86 1.99
C VAL A 222 -0.27 -16.36 1.98
N LYS A 223 -1.01 -17.16 1.20
CA LYS A 223 -0.80 -18.60 1.10
C LYS A 223 0.60 -18.94 0.61
N ASN A 224 1.07 -18.30 -0.46
CA ASN A 224 2.38 -18.56 -1.03
C ASN A 224 3.47 -18.20 -0.02
N GLU A 225 3.38 -17.03 0.61
CA GLU A 225 4.40 -16.60 1.57
C GLU A 225 4.45 -17.48 2.83
N LEU A 226 3.31 -17.98 3.32
CA LEU A 226 3.26 -18.97 4.39
C LEU A 226 3.95 -20.30 4.02
N LEU A 227 3.92 -20.69 2.75
CA LEU A 227 4.42 -21.99 2.29
C LEU A 227 5.88 -21.94 1.83
N THR A 228 6.33 -20.81 1.28
CA THR A 228 7.59 -20.76 0.52
C THR A 228 8.57 -19.70 0.98
N ASN A 229 8.17 -18.73 1.81
CA ASN A 229 9.07 -17.66 2.22
C ASN A 229 10.07 -18.16 3.27
N PRO A 230 11.38 -18.22 2.99
CA PRO A 230 12.38 -18.79 3.90
C PRO A 230 12.64 -17.92 5.13
N PHE A 231 12.13 -16.69 5.16
CA PHE A 231 12.24 -15.81 6.32
C PHE A 231 11.08 -16.00 7.30
N ILE A 232 10.03 -16.71 6.92
CA ILE A 232 8.87 -17.04 7.75
C ILE A 232 9.08 -18.44 8.30
N SER A 233 9.04 -18.60 9.63
CA SER A 233 9.40 -19.84 10.35
C SER A 233 8.44 -20.12 11.49
#